data_AF-A0A9D1WIR7-F1
#
_entry.id   AF-A0A9D1WIR7-F1
#
_cell.length_a   1.000
_cell.length_b   1.000
_cell.length_c   1.000
_cell.angle_alpha   90.00
_cell.angle_beta   90.00
_cell.angle_gamma   90.00
#
_symmetry.space_group_name_H-M   'P 1'
#
loop_
_entity.id
_entity.type
_entity.pdbx_description
1 polymer ?
#
loop_
_entity_poly.entity_id
_entity_poly.type
_entity_poly.pdbx_seq_one_letter_code
_entity_poly.pdbx_strand_id
1 'polypeptide(L)'
;MADRYCLKYGKLYEAFEEDTAGQKPAAIFYLTGDGALQEVSEMPPLKEGEGIVMYTGDFYVEPLEIQIEFLKADNAKKWLEALILRHTERVRQITEDLWVFVGIEGVNV
;
A
#
# COMPACT_ATOMS: atom_id res chain seq x y z
N MET A 1 13.33 -8.35 5.90
CA MET A 1 13.38 -6.88 6.06
C MET A 1 12.23 -6.36 5.24
N ALA A 2 11.29 -5.67 5.87
CA ALA A 2 10.12 -5.15 5.18
C ALA A 2 10.53 -4.21 4.05
N ASP A 3 10.12 -4.54 2.83
CA ASP A 3 10.18 -3.63 1.69
C ASP A 3 8.98 -2.70 1.76
N ARG A 4 9.21 -1.39 1.77
CA ARG A 4 8.19 -0.39 2.09
C ARG A 4 8.34 0.81 1.17
N TYR A 5 7.23 1.28 0.62
CA TYR A 5 7.18 2.40 -0.30
C TYR A 5 5.97 3.28 -0.02
N CYS A 6 6.10 4.57 -0.30
CA CYS A 6 4.97 5.48 -0.26
C CYS A 6 4.91 6.43 -1.45
N LEU A 7 3.69 6.85 -1.77
CA LEU A 7 3.37 7.99 -2.62
C LEU A 7 3.20 9.20 -1.71
N LYS A 8 3.91 10.29 -1.99
CA LYS A 8 3.74 11.59 -1.34
C LYS A 8 4.04 12.70 -2.33
N TYR A 9 3.25 13.76 -2.36
CA TYR A 9 3.44 14.89 -3.31
C TYR A 9 3.58 14.42 -4.77
N GLY A 10 2.80 13.42 -5.16
CA GLY A 10 2.80 12.85 -6.51
C GLY A 10 4.05 12.05 -6.90
N LYS A 11 4.92 11.69 -5.94
CA LYS A 11 6.16 10.95 -6.19
C LYS A 11 6.28 9.73 -5.28
N LEU A 12 6.99 8.72 -5.79
CA LEU A 12 7.27 7.47 -5.07
C LEU A 12 8.58 7.58 -4.30
N TYR A 13 8.57 7.10 -3.06
CA TYR A 13 9.72 7.07 -2.15
C TYR A 13 9.79 5.72 -1.44
N GLU A 14 11.01 5.26 -1.15
CA GLU A 14 11.20 4.23 -0.12
C GLU A 14 10.71 4.80 1.22
N ALA A 15 10.07 3.96 2.02
CA ALA A 15 9.39 4.39 3.25
C ALA A 15 9.87 3.61 4.47
N PHE A 16 9.80 4.26 5.62
CA PHE A 16 10.03 3.67 6.92
C PHE A 16 8.75 3.68 7.75
N GLU A 17 8.76 3.01 8.90
CA GLU A 17 7.56 2.94 9.75
C GLU A 17 7.16 4.32 10.27
N GLU A 18 8.16 5.16 10.51
CA GLU A 18 8.04 6.53 10.99
C GLU A 18 7.31 7.43 9.97
N ASP A 19 7.29 7.09 8.68
CA ASP A 19 6.55 7.84 7.66
C ASP A 19 5.02 7.73 7.84
N THR A 20 4.57 6.72 8.58
CA THR A 20 3.16 6.57 8.97
C THR A 20 2.78 7.44 10.16
N ALA A 21 3.78 7.94 10.92
CA ALA A 21 3.53 8.71 12.13
C ALA A 21 2.85 10.05 11.82
N GLY A 22 1.73 10.32 12.50
CA GLY A 22 0.96 11.55 12.31
C GLY A 22 0.02 11.54 11.11
N GLN A 23 0.01 10.47 10.30
CA GLN A 23 -1.02 10.26 9.29
C GLN A 23 -2.35 9.87 9.96
N LYS A 24 -3.46 10.33 9.36
CA LYS A 24 -4.82 9.92 9.74
C LYS A 24 -5.41 9.14 8.56
N PRO A 25 -5.13 7.84 8.45
CA PRO A 25 -5.52 7.06 7.29
C PRO A 25 -7.05 7.00 7.16
N ALA A 26 -7.52 7.06 5.92
CA ALA A 26 -8.91 6.80 5.58
C ALA A 26 -9.22 5.30 5.69
N ALA A 27 -8.25 4.44 5.34
CA ALA A 27 -8.31 3.00 5.56
C ALA A 27 -6.91 2.41 5.74
N ILE A 28 -6.86 1.26 6.41
CA ILE A 28 -5.69 0.39 6.50
C ILE A 28 -6.13 -1.02 6.13
N PHE A 29 -5.50 -1.61 5.13
CA PHE A 29 -5.73 -2.99 4.74
C PHE A 29 -4.49 -3.83 5.00
N TYR A 30 -4.67 -4.89 5.76
CA TYR A 30 -3.71 -5.97 5.95
C TYR A 30 -3.99 -7.08 4.93
N LEU A 31 -2.92 -7.66 4.39
CA LEU A 31 -3.00 -8.81 3.50
C LEU A 31 -2.16 -9.96 4.06
N THR A 32 -2.77 -11.12 4.17
CA THR A 32 -2.05 -12.37 4.45
C THR A 32 -1.20 -12.78 3.24
N GLY A 33 -0.25 -13.70 3.44
CA GLY A 33 0.62 -14.17 2.34
C GLY A 33 -0.10 -14.92 1.21
N ASP A 34 -1.33 -15.39 1.42
CA ASP A 34 -2.21 -15.95 0.38
C ASP A 34 -3.15 -14.90 -0.24
N GLY A 35 -3.01 -13.63 0.15
CA GLY A 35 -3.71 -12.49 -0.43
C GLY A 35 -5.09 -12.21 0.16
N ALA A 36 -5.48 -12.85 1.27
CA ALA A 36 -6.71 -12.50 1.95
C ALA A 36 -6.58 -11.10 2.57
N LEU A 37 -7.49 -10.20 2.21
CA LEU A 37 -7.49 -8.82 2.66
C LEU A 37 -8.47 -8.60 3.80
N GLN A 38 -7.99 -7.88 4.82
CA GLN A 38 -8.76 -7.46 5.98
C GLN A 38 -8.52 -5.98 6.24
N GLU A 39 -9.59 -5.22 6.45
CA GLU A 39 -9.48 -3.86 6.98
C GLU A 39 -9.18 -3.91 8.48
N VAL A 40 -8.18 -3.14 8.90
CA VAL A 40 -7.69 -3.10 10.29
C VAL A 40 -7.64 -1.65 10.78
N SER A 41 -7.66 -1.46 12.10
CA SER A 41 -7.63 -0.11 12.69
C SER A 41 -6.21 0.41 12.92
N GLU A 42 -5.22 -0.47 12.91
CA GLU A 42 -3.80 -0.16 13.10
C GLU A 42 -2.95 -1.17 12.31
N MET A 43 -1.70 -0.81 12.02
CA MET A 43 -0.78 -1.69 11.30
C MET A 43 -0.32 -2.84 12.22
N PRO A 44 -0.70 -4.09 11.94
CA PRO A 44 -0.17 -5.23 12.69
C PRO A 44 1.29 -5.49 12.31
N PRO A 45 2.06 -6.20 13.17
CA PRO A 45 3.36 -6.72 12.77
C PRO A 45 3.19 -7.70 11.60
N LEU A 46 3.87 -7.43 10.49
CA LEU A 46 3.83 -8.29 9.31
C LEU A 46 4.74 -9.51 9.49
N LYS A 47 4.27 -10.67 9.04
CA LYS A 47 5.10 -11.86 8.84
C LYS A 47 5.50 -11.98 7.38
N GLU A 48 6.49 -12.83 7.14
CA GLU A 48 6.98 -13.17 5.81
C GLU A 48 5.87 -13.41 4.79
N GLY A 49 5.93 -12.68 3.67
CA GLY A 49 4.95 -12.73 2.59
C GLY A 49 3.67 -11.92 2.85
N GLU A 50 3.45 -11.39 4.05
CA GLU A 50 2.29 -10.54 4.37
C GLU A 50 2.52 -9.09 3.94
N GLY A 51 1.42 -8.37 3.73
CA GLY A 51 1.41 -7.00 3.23
C GLY A 51 0.53 -6.06 4.03
N ILE A 52 0.78 -4.77 3.85
CA ILE A 52 -0.05 -3.68 4.36
C ILE A 52 -0.21 -2.62 3.28
N VAL A 53 -1.39 -2.04 3.15
CA VAL A 53 -1.61 -0.77 2.46
C VAL A 53 -2.38 0.17 3.36
N MET A 54 -1.97 1.43 3.36
CA MET A 54 -2.57 2.51 4.12
C MET A 54 -2.65 3.72 3.23
N TYR A 55 -3.77 4.46 3.26
CA TYR A 55 -3.86 5.69 2.47
C TYR A 55 -4.67 6.76 3.18
N THR A 56 -4.41 8.00 2.80
CA THR A 56 -5.19 9.19 3.17
C THR A 56 -5.74 9.83 1.91
N GLY A 57 -6.77 10.67 2.07
CA GLY A 57 -7.44 11.31 0.94
C GLY A 57 -8.24 10.34 0.06
N ASP A 58 -8.59 10.79 -1.13
CA ASP A 58 -9.47 10.06 -2.03
C ASP A 58 -8.67 9.04 -2.87
N PHE A 59 -8.51 7.82 -2.37
CA PHE A 59 -7.85 6.74 -3.09
C PHE A 59 -8.85 5.81 -3.80
N TYR A 60 -9.10 6.08 -5.08
CA TYR A 60 -10.03 5.31 -5.90
C TYR A 60 -9.46 3.97 -6.41
N VAL A 61 -9.27 3.00 -5.52
CA VAL A 61 -8.89 1.61 -5.86
C VAL A 61 -9.79 0.65 -5.07
N GLU A 62 -10.38 -0.32 -5.76
CA GLU A 62 -11.27 -1.28 -5.11
C GLU A 62 -10.49 -2.27 -4.23
N PRO A 63 -11.04 -2.74 -3.10
CA PRO A 63 -10.36 -3.72 -2.24
C PRO A 63 -9.92 -5.01 -2.95
N LEU A 64 -10.65 -5.43 -3.98
CA LEU A 64 -10.27 -6.57 -4.82
C LEU A 64 -9.07 -6.24 -5.73
N GLU A 65 -8.98 -5.01 -6.25
CA GLU A 65 -7.82 -4.55 -7.02
C GLU A 65 -6.58 -4.52 -6.12
N ILE A 66 -6.72 -4.08 -4.85
CA ILE A 66 -5.64 -4.12 -3.86
C ILE A 66 -5.09 -5.54 -3.69
N GLN A 67 -5.97 -6.53 -3.49
CA GLN A 67 -5.61 -7.95 -3.36
C GLN A 67 -4.93 -8.50 -4.61
N ILE A 68 -5.53 -8.27 -5.77
CA ILE A 68 -5.04 -8.81 -7.04
C ILE A 68 -3.66 -8.25 -7.38
N GLU A 69 -3.46 -6.94 -7.21
CA GLU A 69 -2.17 -6.33 -7.50
C GLU A 69 -1.10 -6.70 -6.45
N PHE A 70 -1.49 -7.00 -5.21
CA PHE A 70 -0.58 -7.56 -4.20
C PHE A 70 -0.04 -8.93 -4.61
N LEU A 71 -0.94 -9.86 -4.98
CA LEU A 71 -0.58 -11.23 -5.37
C LEU A 71 0.30 -11.30 -6.62
N LYS A 72 0.28 -10.26 -7.47
CA LYS A 72 1.12 -10.16 -8.67
C LYS A 72 2.46 -9.48 -8.41
N ALA A 73 2.58 -8.74 -7.32
CA ALA A 73 3.70 -7.85 -7.12
C ALA A 73 4.93 -8.62 -6.61
N ASP A 74 6.07 -8.39 -7.27
CA ASP A 74 7.35 -8.94 -6.80
C ASP A 74 7.86 -8.23 -5.54
N ASN A 75 7.44 -6.97 -5.33
CA ASN A 75 7.91 -6.11 -4.25
C ASN A 75 6.93 -4.93 -4.01
N ALA A 76 7.11 -4.21 -2.91
CA ALA A 76 6.22 -3.14 -2.46
C ALA A 76 6.18 -1.97 -3.46
N LYS A 77 7.30 -1.61 -4.08
CA LYS A 77 7.31 -0.59 -5.13
C LYS A 77 6.42 -0.96 -6.31
N LYS A 78 6.51 -2.19 -6.81
CA LYS A 78 5.68 -2.67 -7.93
C LYS A 78 4.21 -2.75 -7.57
N TRP A 79 3.91 -3.15 -6.35
CA TRP A 79 2.55 -3.11 -5.85
C TRP A 79 2.00 -1.68 -5.84
N LEU A 80 2.74 -0.71 -5.27
CA LEU A 80 2.31 0.69 -5.25
C LEU A 80 2.13 1.26 -6.65
N GLU A 81 3.08 1.04 -7.57
CA GLU A 81 2.98 1.48 -8.97
C GLU A 81 1.67 0.98 -9.62
N ALA A 82 1.30 -0.27 -9.39
CA ALA A 82 0.07 -0.85 -9.92
C ALA A 82 -1.19 -0.22 -9.30
N LEU A 83 -1.21 0.03 -8.00
CA LEU A 83 -2.34 0.69 -7.35
C LEU A 83 -2.53 2.14 -7.82
N ILE A 84 -1.42 2.88 -7.99
CA ILE A 84 -1.48 4.24 -8.55
C ILE A 84 -1.96 4.21 -10.01
N LEU A 85 -1.60 3.19 -10.78
CA LEU A 85 -2.17 3.01 -12.12
C LEU A 85 -3.68 2.81 -12.08
N ARG A 86 -4.21 1.94 -11.21
CA ARG A 86 -5.67 1.73 -11.03
C ARG A 86 -6.40 3.02 -10.66
N HIS A 87 -5.84 3.76 -9.72
CA HIS A 87 -6.35 5.08 -9.34
C HIS A 87 -6.40 6.03 -10.54
N THR A 88 -5.28 6.17 -11.25
CA THR A 88 -5.17 7.09 -12.40
C THR A 88 -5.99 6.67 -13.62
N GLU A 89 -6.23 5.37 -13.82
CA GLU A 89 -7.17 4.87 -14.84
C GLU A 89 -8.60 5.39 -14.59
N ARG A 90 -8.97 5.53 -13.32
CA ARG A 90 -10.31 5.92 -12.86
C ARG A 90 -10.50 7.44 -12.79
N VAL A 91 -9.54 8.17 -12.20
CA VAL A 91 -9.68 9.62 -11.95
C VAL A 91 -8.72 10.52 -12.71
N ARG A 92 -7.79 9.95 -13.50
CA ARG A 92 -6.86 10.68 -14.39
C ARG A 92 -5.98 11.74 -13.72
N GLN A 93 -5.83 11.67 -12.40
CA GLN A 93 -5.02 12.60 -11.61
C GLN A 93 -4.38 11.90 -10.41
N ILE A 94 -3.36 12.54 -9.85
CA ILE A 94 -2.79 12.24 -8.53
C ILE A 94 -2.72 13.59 -7.82
N THR A 95 -3.49 13.75 -6.75
CA THR A 95 -3.51 15.00 -5.99
C THR A 95 -2.31 15.07 -5.05
N GLU A 96 -1.87 16.28 -4.66
CA GLU A 96 -0.70 16.44 -3.80
C GLU A 96 -0.93 15.97 -2.36
N ASP A 97 -2.19 15.92 -1.93
CA ASP A 97 -2.65 15.44 -0.63
C ASP A 97 -2.88 13.92 -0.59
N LEU A 98 -2.89 13.24 -1.75
CA LEU A 98 -2.94 11.78 -1.79
C LEU A 98 -1.63 11.22 -1.22
N TRP A 99 -1.76 10.49 -0.12
CA TRP A 99 -0.69 9.71 0.45
C TRP A 99 -1.10 8.24 0.48
N VAL A 100 -0.23 7.38 0.00
CA VAL A 100 -0.43 5.93 -0.01
C VAL A 100 0.86 5.28 0.45
N PHE A 101 0.80 4.44 1.46
CA PHE A 101 1.91 3.65 1.97
C PHE A 101 1.60 2.18 1.74
N VAL A 102 2.60 1.44 1.30
CA VAL A 102 2.55 -0.01 1.19
C VAL A 102 3.79 -0.64 1.81
N GLY A 103 3.63 -1.83 2.34
CA GLY A 103 4.74 -2.64 2.82
C GLY A 103 4.51 -4.12 2.55
N ILE A 104 5.58 -4.85 2.26
CA ILE A 104 5.61 -6.31 2.17
C ILE A 104 6.77 -6.81 3.03
N GLU A 105 6.52 -7.73 3.95
CA GLU A 105 7.63 -8.40 4.64
C GLU A 105 8.23 -9.44 3.70
N GLY A 106 9.49 -9.22 3.30
CA GLY A 106 10.16 -10.05 2.31
C GLY A 106 10.32 -11.51 2.74
N VAL A 107 10.31 -12.41 1.75
CA VAL A 107 10.67 -13.82 1.92
C VAL A 107 12.18 -13.93 2.00
N ASN A 108 12.73 -14.45 3.10
CA ASN A 108 14.18 -14.72 3.19
C ASN A 108 14.46 -15.97 2.35
N VAL A 109 14.84 -15.78 1.08
CA VAL A 109 15.28 -16.85 0.18
C VAL A 109 16.79 -16.99 0.21
#